data_AF-X0VVU1-F1
#
_entry.id   AF-X0VVU1-F1
#
_cell.length_a   1.000
_cell.length_b   1.000
_cell.length_c   1.000
_cell.angle_alpha   90.00
_cell.angle_beta   90.00
_cell.angle_gamma   90.00
#
_symmetry.space_group_name_H-M   'P 1'
#
loop_
_entity.id
_entity.type
_entity.pdbx_description
1 polymer ?
#
loop_
_entity_poly.entity_id
_entity_poly.type
_entity_poly.pdbx_seq_one_letter_code
_entity_poly.pdbx_strand_id
1 'polypeptide(L)'
;MKKFTRTISGVTPVAVMTEPMKCPGQCIYCPTYSAIPQSYTPESPAVLRARKCDYDARKQVELRLRILSEMGHPTDKIELIVMGGTFLAYREDYQYQFIKDCFDALNGEESATLEEAKRLNETTNHRCTG
;
A
#
# COMPACT_ATOMS: atom_id res chain seq x y z
N MET A 1 -8.08 -10.49 21.57
CA MET A 1 -7.91 -9.32 22.46
C MET A 1 -7.71 -8.09 21.57
N LYS A 2 -8.70 -7.20 21.45
CA LYS A 2 -8.59 -5.96 20.67
C LYS A 2 -7.63 -5.02 21.39
N LYS A 3 -6.41 -4.87 20.89
CA LYS A 3 -5.42 -3.96 21.48
C LYS A 3 -5.70 -2.57 20.92
N PHE A 4 -6.34 -1.72 21.71
CA PHE A 4 -6.46 -0.27 21.46
C PHE A 4 -5.07 0.37 21.66
N THR A 5 -4.14 0.07 20.76
CA THR A 5 -2.87 0.80 20.71
C THR A 5 -3.14 2.08 19.93
N ARG A 6 -3.24 3.20 20.63
CA ARG A 6 -3.23 4.52 19.99
C ARG A 6 -1.91 4.64 19.23
N THR A 7 -1.96 4.91 17.94
CA THR A 7 -0.80 5.36 17.19
C THR A 7 -0.36 6.68 17.82
N ILE A 8 0.79 6.70 18.50
CA ILE A 8 1.26 7.83 19.33
C ILE A 8 1.34 9.15 18.53
N SER A 9 1.58 9.05 17.22
CA SER A 9 1.69 10.18 16.29
C SER A 9 0.35 10.60 15.64
N GLY A 10 -0.70 9.77 15.75
CA GLY A 10 -1.97 9.99 15.04
C GLY A 10 -1.92 9.73 13.53
N VAL A 11 -0.76 9.37 12.97
CA VAL A 11 -0.62 8.92 11.58
C VAL A 11 -0.79 7.41 11.51
N THR A 12 -1.63 6.92 10.61
CA THR A 12 -1.98 5.51 10.49
C THR A 12 -1.31 4.88 9.26
N PRO A 13 -0.52 3.81 9.46
CA PRO A 13 0.20 3.18 8.35
C PRO A 13 -0.72 2.31 7.49
N VAL A 14 -0.71 2.59 6.19
CA VAL A 14 -1.39 1.82 5.14
C VAL A 14 -0.32 1.20 4.25
N ALA A 15 -0.05 -0.08 4.52
CA ALA A 15 0.97 -0.82 3.79
C ALA A 15 0.35 -1.66 2.67
N VAL A 16 0.81 -1.45 1.44
CA VAL A 16 0.38 -2.11 0.19
C VAL A 16 1.56 -2.83 -0.46
N MET A 17 1.31 -3.88 -1.22
CA MET A 17 2.35 -4.62 -1.93
C MET A 17 2.14 -4.55 -3.43
N THR A 18 3.24 -4.43 -4.16
CA THR A 18 3.27 -4.49 -5.62
C THR A 18 3.15 -5.94 -6.09
N GLU A 19 2.83 -6.12 -7.38
CA GLU A 19 2.81 -7.44 -8.01
C GLU A 19 4.16 -8.15 -7.85
N PRO A 20 4.22 -9.48 -7.67
CA PRO A 20 5.49 -10.18 -7.54
C PRO A 20 6.39 -10.01 -8.78
N MET A 21 7.59 -9.44 -8.59
CA MET A 21 8.64 -9.39 -9.60
C MET A 21 9.90 -10.10 -9.10
N LYS A 22 10.62 -10.74 -10.02
CA LYS A 22 11.98 -11.23 -9.76
C LYS A 22 12.91 -10.04 -9.51
N CYS A 23 13.70 -10.10 -8.45
CA CYS A 23 14.70 -9.06 -8.17
C CYS A 23 15.67 -8.91 -9.36
N PRO A 24 16.03 -7.66 -9.76
CA PRO A 24 17.05 -7.44 -10.78
C PRO A 24 18.44 -7.90 -10.35
N GLY A 25 18.67 -8.01 -9.03
CA GLY A 25 19.90 -8.54 -8.46
C GLY A 25 19.82 -10.02 -8.11
N GLN A 26 20.98 -10.65 -7.94
CA GLN A 26 21.11 -11.99 -7.38
C GLN A 26 21.59 -11.90 -5.93
N CYS A 27 20.77 -12.36 -4.99
CA CYS A 27 21.08 -12.35 -3.56
C CYS A 27 20.99 -13.76 -2.99
N ILE A 28 22.12 -14.30 -2.51
CA ILE A 28 22.20 -15.65 -1.94
C ILE A 28 21.41 -15.82 -0.64
N TYR A 29 21.08 -14.72 0.03
CA TYR A 29 20.29 -14.73 1.28
C TYR A 29 18.80 -14.47 1.05
N CYS A 30 18.40 -14.02 -0.16
CA CYS A 30 17.00 -13.67 -0.39
C CYS A 30 16.16 -14.93 -0.55
N PRO A 31 15.11 -15.12 0.27
CA PRO A 31 14.19 -16.22 0.07
C PRO A 31 13.44 -16.00 -1.24
N THR A 32 13.67 -16.87 -2.23
CA THR A 32 13.04 -16.74 -3.54
C THR A 32 11.71 -17.48 -3.53
N TYR A 33 10.62 -16.75 -3.34
CA TYR A 33 9.26 -17.25 -3.55
C TYR A 33 8.71 -16.63 -4.83
N SER A 34 8.25 -17.45 -5.78
CA SER A 34 7.78 -16.96 -7.09
C SER A 34 6.44 -16.22 -7.05
N ALA A 35 5.64 -16.44 -6.01
CA ALA A 35 4.25 -15.97 -5.93
C ALA A 35 4.02 -14.79 -4.96
N ILE A 36 5.08 -14.28 -4.32
CA ILE A 36 5.02 -13.15 -3.38
C ILE A 36 6.19 -12.20 -3.61
N PRO A 37 6.08 -10.92 -3.19
CA PRO A 37 7.18 -9.99 -3.28
C PRO A 37 8.42 -10.48 -2.52
N GLN A 38 9.59 -10.17 -3.06
CA GLN A 38 10.89 -10.61 -2.56
C GLN A 38 11.09 -10.24 -1.08
N SER A 39 11.75 -11.11 -0.32
CA SER A 39 12.09 -10.92 1.11
C SER A 39 10.93 -10.97 2.11
N TYR A 40 9.68 -11.20 1.70
CA TYR A 40 8.54 -11.31 2.61
C TYR A 40 8.17 -12.76 2.94
N THR A 41 7.53 -12.97 4.10
CA THR A 41 7.00 -14.27 4.52
C THR A 41 5.55 -14.45 4.08
N PRO A 42 5.15 -15.64 3.58
CA PRO A 42 3.78 -15.89 3.10
C PRO A 42 2.69 -15.61 4.14
N GLU A 43 3.02 -15.82 5.42
CA GLU A 43 2.12 -15.69 6.56
C GLU A 43 1.97 -14.24 7.06
N SER A 44 2.69 -13.28 6.46
CA SER A 44 2.56 -11.87 6.84
C SER A 44 1.15 -11.36 6.52
N PRO A 45 0.46 -10.67 7.46
CA PRO A 45 -0.87 -10.13 7.21
C PRO A 45 -0.95 -9.21 5.99
N ALA A 46 0.14 -8.51 5.66
CA ALA A 46 0.23 -7.68 4.46
C ALA A 46 0.24 -8.51 3.18
N VAL A 47 1.05 -9.57 3.13
CA VAL A 47 1.14 -10.49 1.98
C VAL A 47 -0.19 -11.19 1.75
N LEU A 48 -0.82 -11.67 2.83
CA LEU A 48 -2.13 -12.31 2.75
C LEU A 48 -3.23 -11.37 2.23
N ARG A 49 -3.20 -10.09 2.62
CA ARG A 49 -4.13 -9.09 2.07
C ARG A 49 -3.83 -8.78 0.60
N ALA A 50 -2.56 -8.55 0.26
CA ALA A 50 -2.16 -8.26 -1.12
C ALA A 50 -2.59 -9.38 -2.07
N ARG A 51 -2.35 -10.64 -1.68
CA ARG A 51 -2.77 -11.81 -2.45
C ARG A 51 -4.29 -11.94 -2.58
N LYS A 52 -5.07 -11.57 -1.55
CA LYS A 52 -6.54 -11.52 -1.63
C LYS A 52 -7.06 -10.42 -2.54
N CYS A 53 -6.26 -9.39 -2.77
CA CYS A 53 -6.57 -8.28 -3.66
C CYS A 53 -5.91 -8.45 -5.04
N ASP A 54 -5.31 -9.60 -5.34
CA ASP A 54 -4.55 -9.84 -6.58
C ASP A 54 -3.48 -8.75 -6.84
N TYR A 55 -2.88 -8.21 -5.77
CA TYR A 55 -1.89 -7.12 -5.80
C TYR A 55 -2.37 -5.79 -6.42
N ASP A 56 -3.68 -5.63 -6.60
CA ASP A 56 -4.33 -4.39 -7.01
C ASP A 56 -4.16 -3.29 -5.94
N ALA A 57 -3.55 -2.16 -6.32
CA ALA A 57 -3.24 -1.08 -5.41
C ALA A 57 -4.50 -0.51 -4.72
N ARG A 58 -5.52 -0.22 -5.52
CA ARG A 58 -6.76 0.41 -5.06
C ARG A 58 -7.50 -0.50 -4.07
N LYS A 59 -7.70 -1.77 -4.43
CA LYS A 59 -8.36 -2.75 -3.55
C LYS A 59 -7.61 -2.94 -2.24
N GLN A 60 -6.27 -2.92 -2.26
CA GLN A 60 -5.46 -3.04 -1.05
C GLN A 60 -5.65 -1.85 -0.11
N VAL A 61 -5.63 -0.62 -0.63
CA VAL A 61 -5.85 0.60 0.17
C VAL A 61 -7.26 0.61 0.75
N GLU A 62 -8.29 0.42 -0.09
CA GLU A 62 -9.69 0.41 0.34
C GLU A 62 -9.97 -0.64 1.42
N LEU A 63 -9.46 -1.87 1.22
CA LEU A 63 -9.58 -2.94 2.22
C LEU A 63 -8.87 -2.56 3.53
N ARG A 64 -7.68 -1.96 3.44
CA ARG A 64 -6.91 -1.59 4.63
C ARG A 64 -7.60 -0.48 5.41
N LEU A 65 -8.12 0.56 4.74
CA LEU A 65 -8.89 1.63 5.37
C LEU A 65 -10.15 1.09 6.06
N ARG A 66 -10.88 0.17 5.42
CA ARG A 66 -12.06 -0.49 6.00
C ARG A 66 -11.71 -1.22 7.30
N ILE A 67 -10.68 -2.08 7.26
CA ILE A 67 -10.21 -2.82 8.44
C ILE A 67 -9.82 -1.87 9.57
N LEU A 68 -9.09 -0.79 9.26
CA LEU A 68 -8.69 0.21 10.25
C LEU A 68 -9.89 0.91 10.89
N SER A 69 -10.87 1.29 10.08
CA SER A 69 -12.10 1.95 10.54
C SER A 69 -12.96 1.02 11.41
N GLU A 70 -13.13 -0.25 11.02
CA GLU A 70 -13.83 -1.28 11.83
C GLU A 70 -13.12 -1.57 13.17
N MET A 71 -11.80 -1.40 13.21
CA MET A 71 -10.99 -1.51 14.42
C MET A 71 -11.05 -0.23 15.29
N GLY A 72 -11.64 0.86 14.80
CA GLY A 72 -11.71 2.15 15.49
C GLY A 72 -10.39 2.95 15.45
N HIS A 73 -9.51 2.66 14.50
CA HIS A 73 -8.29 3.45 14.28
C HIS A 73 -8.60 4.71 13.45
N PRO A 74 -7.97 5.85 13.78
CA PRO A 74 -8.08 7.06 12.96
C PRO A 74 -7.53 6.80 11.55
N THR A 75 -8.15 7.42 10.55
CA THR A 75 -7.75 7.33 9.14
C THR A 75 -7.64 8.70 8.49
N ASP A 76 -7.58 9.77 9.30
CA ASP A 76 -7.48 11.16 8.85
C ASP A 76 -6.08 11.54 8.37
N LYS A 77 -5.06 10.83 8.86
CA LYS A 77 -3.65 10.98 8.47
C LYS A 77 -3.08 9.61 8.16
N ILE A 78 -2.62 9.45 6.93
CA ILE A 78 -2.13 8.18 6.40
C ILE A 78 -0.65 8.31 6.06
N GLU A 79 0.11 7.26 6.36
CA GLU A 79 1.44 7.01 5.82
C GLU A 79 1.32 5.82 4.86
N LEU A 80 1.56 6.05 3.57
CA LEU A 80 1.45 5.02 2.54
C LEU A 80 2.79 4.29 2.40
N ILE A 81 2.80 2.99 2.70
CA ILE A 81 4.01 2.18 2.67
C ILE A 81 3.93 1.19 1.52
N VAL A 82 4.71 1.43 0.46
CA VAL A 82 4.84 0.51 -0.67
C VAL A 82 5.89 -0.56 -0.35
N MET A 83 5.44 -1.80 -0.20
CA MET A 83 6.25 -2.96 0.17
C MET A 83 6.61 -3.81 -1.05
N GLY A 84 7.78 -4.44 -1.00
CA GLY A 84 8.28 -5.36 -2.05
C GLY A 84 9.78 -5.26 -2.31
N GLY A 85 10.44 -4.18 -1.87
CA GLY A 85 11.89 -3.98 -1.94
C GLY A 85 12.47 -3.74 -3.33
N THR A 86 11.66 -3.91 -4.38
CA THR A 86 12.10 -3.82 -5.80
C THR A 86 11.23 -2.88 -6.63
N PHE A 87 10.35 -2.09 -6.00
CA PHE A 87 9.36 -1.23 -6.67
C PHE A 87 9.97 -0.29 -7.73
N LEU A 88 11.13 0.31 -7.43
CA LEU A 88 11.80 1.21 -8.39
C LEU A 88 12.47 0.50 -9.56
N ALA A 89 12.51 -0.84 -9.55
CA ALA A 89 12.99 -1.65 -10.68
C ALA A 89 11.87 -2.02 -11.68
N TYR A 90 10.61 -1.69 -11.38
CA TYR A 90 9.49 -1.91 -12.30
C TYR A 90 9.59 -0.91 -13.45
N ARG A 91 8.85 -1.15 -14.53
CA ARG A 91 8.68 -0.13 -15.57
C ARG A 91 8.04 1.12 -14.96
N GLU A 92 8.45 2.30 -15.43
CA GLU A 92 7.98 3.57 -14.89
C GLU A 92 6.46 3.69 -14.98
N ASP A 93 5.84 3.31 -16.10
CA ASP A 93 4.39 3.34 -16.27
C ASP A 93 3.63 2.58 -15.18
N TYR A 94 4.11 1.39 -14.81
CA TYR A 94 3.57 0.64 -13.67
C TYR A 94 3.75 1.39 -12.35
N GLN A 95 4.94 1.95 -12.10
CA GLN A 95 5.20 2.69 -10.86
C GLN A 95 4.24 3.88 -10.69
N TYR A 96 4.12 4.71 -11.72
CA TYR A 96 3.25 5.89 -11.68
C TYR A 96 1.77 5.51 -11.56
N GLN A 97 1.32 4.48 -12.28
CA GLN A 97 -0.06 3.99 -12.19
C GLN A 97 -0.35 3.45 -10.78
N PHE A 98 0.55 2.64 -10.21
CA PHE A 98 0.38 2.06 -8.89
C PHE A 98 0.24 3.11 -7.78
N ILE A 99 1.07 4.17 -7.83
CA ILE A 99 0.99 5.27 -6.86
C ILE A 99 -0.29 6.08 -7.08
N LYS A 100 -0.65 6.36 -8.34
CA LYS A 100 -1.90 7.07 -8.67
C LYS A 100 -3.12 6.32 -8.13
N ASP A 101 -3.18 5.00 -8.34
CA ASP A 101 -4.28 4.16 -7.85
C ASP A 101 -4.37 4.15 -6.33
N CYS A 102 -3.24 4.23 -5.62
CA CYS A 102 -3.24 4.40 -4.17
C CYS A 102 -3.86 5.75 -3.76
N PHE A 103 -3.49 6.85 -4.42
CA PHE A 103 -4.06 8.16 -4.14
C PHE A 103 -5.55 8.22 -4.46
N ASP A 104 -5.98 7.68 -5.61
CA ASP A 104 -7.39 7.61 -6.01
C ASP A 104 -8.22 6.82 -4.97
N ALA A 105 -7.66 5.75 -4.41
CA ALA A 105 -8.29 5.01 -3.33
C ALA A 105 -8.43 5.82 -2.02
N LEU A 106 -7.42 6.62 -1.66
CA LEU A 106 -7.49 7.53 -0.51
C LEU A 106 -8.47 8.68 -0.75
N ASN A 107 -8.58 9.15 -1.98
CA ASN A 107 -9.49 10.24 -2.37
C ASN A 107 -10.95 9.76 -2.47
N GLY A 108 -11.16 8.48 -2.79
CA GLY A 108 -12.47 7.90 -3.02
C GLY A 108 -13.02 8.15 -4.44
N GLU A 109 -12.21 8.73 -5.33
CA GLU A 109 -12.57 9.06 -6.71
C GLU A 109 -11.39 8.82 -7.65
N GLU A 110 -11.67 8.66 -8.94
CA GLU A 110 -10.63 8.48 -9.97
C GLU A 110 -10.15 9.84 -10.48
N SER A 111 -8.83 9.97 -10.66
CA SER A 111 -8.20 11.13 -11.28
C SER A 111 -7.70 10.82 -12.69
N ALA A 112 -7.45 11.84 -13.52
CA ALA A 112 -6.83 11.63 -14.83
C ALA A 112 -5.31 11.42 -14.72
N THR A 113 -4.66 12.04 -13.74
CA THR A 113 -3.20 12.03 -13.59
C THR A 113 -2.77 11.89 -12.13
N LEU A 114 -1.55 11.42 -11.89
CA LEU A 114 -0.99 11.37 -10.53
C LEU A 114 -0.94 12.75 -9.86
N GLU A 115 -0.60 13.80 -10.60
CA GLU A 115 -0.55 15.16 -10.04
C GLU A 115 -1.93 15.66 -9.62
N GLU A 116 -2.97 15.34 -10.39
CA GLU A 116 -4.35 15.61 -9.99
C GLU A 116 -4.74 14.81 -8.74
N ALA A 117 -4.41 13.50 -8.69
CA ALA A 117 -4.65 12.65 -7.53
C ALA A 117 -4.04 13.23 -6.25
N LYS A 118 -2.78 13.70 -6.34
CA LYS A 118 -2.06 14.34 -5.23
C LYS A 118 -2.75 15.64 -4.78
N ARG A 119 -3.12 16.50 -5.73
CA ARG A 119 -3.82 17.76 -5.44
C ARG A 119 -5.15 17.53 -4.75
N LEU A 120 -5.94 16.56 -5.21
CA LEU A 120 -7.20 16.18 -4.55
C LEU A 120 -6.94 15.69 -3.12
N ASN A 121 -5.86 14.94 -2.92
CA ASN A 121 -5.51 14.37 -1.63
C ASN A 121 -5.12 15.42 -0.56
N GLU A 122 -4.78 16.65 -0.96
CA GLU A 122 -4.48 17.72 -0.01
C GLU A 122 -5.67 18.07 0.90
N THR A 123 -6.90 17.84 0.41
CA THR A 123 -8.15 18.24 1.07
C THR A 123 -9.10 17.08 1.42
N THR A 124 -8.74 15.84 1.09
CA THR A 124 -9.56 14.66 1.41
C THR A 124 -9.57 14.33 2.92
N ASN A 125 -10.54 13.50 3.32
CA ASN A 125 -10.63 12.93 4.65
C ASN A 125 -9.46 11.99 4.96
N HIS A 126 -8.95 11.24 3.98
CA HIS A 126 -7.80 10.32 4.16
C HIS A 126 -6.51 10.93 3.62
N ARG A 127 -5.96 11.92 4.32
CA ARG A 127 -4.79 12.67 3.83
C ARG A 127 -3.52 11.82 3.90
N CYS A 128 -2.84 11.64 2.78
CA CYS A 128 -1.51 11.05 2.71
C CYS A 128 -0.48 12.09 3.18
N THR A 129 0.18 11.82 4.29
CA THR A 129 1.18 12.71 4.92
C THR A 129 2.62 12.23 4.76
N GLY A 130 2.79 10.99 4.30
CA GLY A 130 4.09 10.33 4.06
C GLY A 130 3.90 9.08 3.22
#